data_AF-A0A842XW12-F1
#
_entry.id   AF-A0A842XW12-F1
#
_cell.length_a   1.000
_cell.length_b   1.000
_cell.length_c   1.000
_cell.angle_alpha   90.00
_cell.angle_beta   90.00
_cell.angle_gamma   90.00
#
_symmetry.space_group_name_H-M   'P 1'
#
loop_
_entity.id
_entity.type
_entity.pdbx_description
1 polymer ?
#
loop_
_entity_poly.entity_id
_entity_poly.type
_entity_poly.pdbx_seq_one_letter_code
_entity_poly.pdbx_strand_id
1 'polypeptide(L)' 'MEDIEKCDVLIAYLPRLSAGTCMELFYAKLKGKKTICICALENPSPWIIIHSDTILKDIDELEAALKRDAK' A
#
# COMPACT_ATOMS: atom_id res chain seq x y z
N MET A 1 -9.60 11.02 5.64
CA MET A 1 -8.13 11.24 5.81
C MET A 1 -7.71 11.20 7.26
N GLU A 2 -8.57 11.54 8.22
CA GLU A 2 -8.26 11.41 9.66
C GLU A 2 -7.79 9.99 10.03
N ASP A 3 -8.33 8.95 9.38
CA ASP A 3 -7.93 7.56 9.61
C ASP A 3 -6.46 7.29 9.23
N ILE A 4 -5.96 7.91 8.16
CA ILE A 4 -4.56 7.81 7.74
C ILE A 4 -3.64 8.42 8.80
N GLU A 5 -4.08 9.47 9.48
CA GLU A 5 -3.29 10.09 10.53
C GLU A 5 -3.23 9.22 11.79
N LYS A 6 -4.29 8.45 12.05
CA LYS A 6 -4.45 7.57 13.22
C LYS A 6 -3.93 6.14 13.03
N CYS A 7 -3.56 5.73 11.81
CA CYS A 7 -2.99 4.42 11.55
C CYS A 7 -1.45 4.43 11.56
N ASP A 8 -0.83 3.28 11.81
CA ASP A 8 0.61 3.09 11.63
C ASP A 8 0.96 2.58 10.22
N VAL A 9 0.07 1.76 9.66
CA VAL A 9 0.23 1.10 8.35
C VAL A 9 -1.04 1.28 7.53
N LEU A 10 -0.89 1.66 6.26
CA LEU A 10 -1.96 1.65 5.27
C LEU A 10 -1.75 0.46 4.33
N ILE A 11 -2.77 -0.39 4.23
CA ILE A 11 -2.78 -1.55 3.33
C ILE A 11 -3.84 -1.29 2.25
N ALA A 12 -3.42 -1.26 1.00
CA ALA A 12 -4.30 -1.00 -0.14
C ALA A 12 -4.43 -2.24 -1.04
N TYR A 13 -5.64 -2.77 -1.17
CA TYR A 13 -5.94 -3.81 -2.15
C TYR A 13 -6.35 -3.17 -3.48
N LEU A 14 -5.50 -3.33 -4.50
CA LEU A 14 -5.61 -2.67 -5.81
C LEU A 14 -5.64 -3.70 -6.96
N PRO A 15 -6.72 -4.50 -7.09
CA PRO A 15 -6.86 -5.46 -8.19
C PRO A 15 -7.12 -4.76 -9.54
N ARG A 16 -7.59 -3.51 -9.50
CA ARG A 16 -7.81 -2.62 -10.64
C ARG A 16 -7.38 -1.21 -10.25
N LEU A 17 -6.94 -0.43 -11.23
CA LEU A 17 -6.54 0.97 -10.99
C LEU A 17 -7.69 1.78 -10.38
N SER A 18 -7.36 2.52 -9.34
CA SER A 18 -8.27 3.41 -8.61
C SER A 18 -7.54 4.70 -8.29
N ALA A 19 -8.02 5.82 -8.84
CA ALA A 19 -7.41 7.12 -8.59
C ALA A 19 -7.49 7.48 -7.09
N GLY A 20 -8.61 7.16 -6.43
CA GLY A 20 -8.80 7.41 -4.99
C GLY A 20 -7.78 6.65 -4.14
N THR A 21 -7.61 5.36 -4.40
CA THR A 21 -6.64 4.52 -3.66
C THR A 21 -5.20 4.95 -3.91
N CYS A 22 -4.86 5.39 -5.14
CA CYS A 22 -3.56 5.99 -5.44
C CYS A 22 -3.32 7.29 -4.66
N MET A 23 -4.37 8.10 -4.43
CA MET A 23 -4.28 9.29 -3.59
C MET A 23 -4.11 8.93 -2.13
N GLU A 24 -4.79 7.89 -1.63
CA GLU A 24 -4.62 7.41 -0.25
C GLU A 24 -3.19 6.90 0.00
N LEU A 25 -2.63 6.11 -0.92
CA LEU A 25 -1.23 5.69 -0.89
C LEU A 25 -0.27 6.89 -0.86
N PHE A 26 -0.50 7.87 -1.73
CA PHE A 26 0.28 9.10 -1.77
C PHE A 26 0.24 9.86 -0.44
N TYR A 27 -0.94 10.08 0.12
CA TYR A 27 -1.11 10.79 1.37
C TYR A 27 -0.50 10.04 2.56
N ALA A 28 -0.68 8.72 2.62
CA ALA A 28 -0.06 7.89 3.66
C ALA A 28 1.47 7.97 3.60
N LYS A 29 2.05 7.86 2.40
CA LYS A 29 3.49 8.00 2.17
C LYS A 29 4.01 9.38 2.59
N LEU A 30 3.31 10.46 2.21
CA LEU A 30 3.66 11.82 2.63
C LEU A 30 3.63 12.02 4.15
N LYS A 31 2.73 11.32 4.84
CA LYS A 31 2.61 11.36 6.31
C LYS A 31 3.60 10.42 7.01
N GLY A 32 4.52 9.80 6.27
CA GLY A 32 5.52 8.87 6.80
C GLY A 32 4.91 7.55 7.29
N LYS A 33 3.68 7.24 6.89
CA LYS A 33 3.02 5.97 7.23
C LYS A 33 3.58 4.88 6.33
N LYS A 34 3.67 3.67 6.88
CA LYS A 34 4.07 2.51 6.09
C LYS A 34 2.97 2.16 5.09
N THR A 35 3.32 1.97 3.83
CA THR A 35 2.35 1.66 2.77
C THR A 35 2.60 0.28 2.16
N ILE A 36 1.60 -0.59 2.24
CA ILE A 36 1.62 -1.92 1.60
C ILE A 36 0.53 -1.93 0.53
N CYS A 37 0.89 -2.20 -0.72
CA CYS A 37 -0.07 -2.34 -1.81
C CYS A 37 -0.13 -3.78 -2.30
N ILE A 38 -1.31 -4.38 -2.31
CA ILE A 38 -1.57 -5.65 -2.95
C ILE A 38 -2.07 -5.34 -4.36
N CYS A 39 -1.24 -5.56 -5.37
CA CYS A 39 -1.49 -5.17 -6.74
C CYS A 39 -1.31 -6.37 -7.67
N ALA A 40 -2.42 -6.84 -8.24
CA ALA A 40 -2.43 -7.95 -9.19
C ALA A 40 -2.08 -7.52 -10.64
N LEU A 41 -1.79 -6.23 -10.87
CA LEU A 41 -1.45 -5.73 -12.20
C LEU A 41 -0.02 -6.16 -12.57
N GLU A 42 0.17 -6.69 -13.79
CA GLU A 42 1.49 -7.11 -14.26
C GLU A 42 2.49 -5.96 -14.38
N ASN A 43 2.01 -4.78 -14.79
CA ASN A 43 2.79 -3.56 -14.93
C ASN A 43 2.16 -2.42 -14.12
N PRO A 44 2.38 -2.37 -12.80
CA PRO A 44 1.86 -1.29 -11.98
C PRO A 44 2.47 0.04 -12.44
N SER A 45 1.67 1.12 -12.37
CA SER A 45 2.16 2.44 -12.74
C SER A 45 3.30 2.88 -11.81
N PRO A 46 4.22 3.74 -12.27
CA PRO A 46 5.28 4.29 -11.42
C PRO A 46 4.74 4.94 -10.14
N TRP A 47 3.52 5.48 -10.20
CA TRP A 47 2.86 6.07 -9.04
C TRP A 47 2.64 5.06 -7.91
N ILE A 48 2.17 3.85 -8.23
CA ILE A 48 1.96 2.78 -7.23
C ILE A 48 3.31 2.35 -6.67
N ILE A 49 4.32 2.20 -7.52
CA ILE A 49 5.67 1.77 -7.13
C ILE A 49 6.32 2.76 -6.16
N ILE A 50 6.28 4.05 -6.48
CA ILE A 50 6.93 5.10 -5.68
C ILE A 50 6.27 5.29 -4.31
N HIS A 51 4.93 5.19 -4.25
CA HIS A 51 4.16 5.46 -3.03
C HIS A 51 3.84 4.21 -2.20
N SER A 52 4.36 3.04 -2.59
CA SER A 52 4.25 1.79 -1.82
C SER A 52 5.61 1.40 -1.27
N ASP A 53 5.73 1.17 0.03
CA ASP A 53 6.95 0.58 0.63
C ASP A 53 7.07 -0.90 0.28
N THR A 54 5.94 -1.59 0.15
CA THR A 54 5.88 -3.00 -0.23
C THR A 54 4.77 -3.20 -1.24
N ILE A 55 5.07 -3.95 -2.31
CA ILE A 55 4.08 -4.36 -3.30
C ILE A 55 3.99 -5.88 -3.27
N LEU A 56 2.78 -6.38 -3.03
CA LEU A 56 2.43 -7.79 -3.02
C LEU A 56 1.61 -8.11 -4.26
N LYS A 57 1.80 -9.30 -4.83
CA LYS A 57 1.01 -9.73 -6.00
C LYS A 57 -0.35 -10.29 -5.60
N ASP A 58 -0.40 -10.93 -4.44
CA ASP A 58 -1.58 -11.59 -3.91
C ASP A 58 -1.79 -11.24 -2.43
N ILE A 59 -3.04 -11.34 -1.97
CA ILE A 59 -3.41 -11.12 -0.58
C ILE A 59 -2.80 -12.17 0.35
N ASP A 60 -2.55 -13.38 -0.14
CA ASP A 60 -1.93 -14.47 0.62
C ASP A 60 -0.50 -14.12 1.08
N GLU A 61 0.17 -13.19 0.39
CA GLU A 61 1.51 -12.71 0.76
C GLU A 61 1.48 -11.73 1.95
N LEU A 62 0.30 -11.21 2.33
CA LEU A 62 0.15 -10.15 3.31
C LEU A 62 0.61 -10.58 4.71
N GLU A 63 0.23 -11.79 5.14
CA GLU A 63 0.59 -12.27 6.48
C GLU A 63 2.12 -12.37 6.64
N ALA A 64 2.80 -12.86 5.61
CA ALA A 64 4.26 -12.97 5.59
C ALA A 64 4.92 -11.58 5.60
N ALA A 65 4.35 -10.59 4.90
CA ALA A 65 4.83 -9.22 4.91
C ALA A 65 4.72 -8.60 6.31
N LEU A 66 3.55 -8.71 6.96
CA LEU A 66 3.33 -8.16 8.30
C LEU A 66 4.24 -8.79 9.36
N LYS A 67 4.49 -10.10 9.28
CA LYS A 67 5.40 -10.80 10.21
C LYS A 67 6.86 -10.37 10.08
N ARG A 68 7.32 -9.95 8.89
CA ARG A 68 8.69 -9.43 8.70
C ARG A 68 8.90 -8.10 9.40
N ASP A 69 7.83 -7.31 9.50
CA ASP A 69 7.86 -5.95 10.02
C ASP A 69 7.63 -5.85 11.52
N ALA A 70 7.14 -6.90 12.15
CA ALA A 70 6.87 -6.97 13.59
C ALA A 70 8.12 -7.29 14.44
N LYS A 71 9.33 -7.12 13.88
CA LYS A 71 10.59 -7.49 14.50
C LYS A 71 11.48 -6.27 14.71
#